data_AF-A0A8J7UP85-F1
#
_entry.id   AF-A0A8J7UP85-F1
#
_cell.length_a   1.000
_cell.length_b   1.000
_cell.length_c   1.000
_cell.angle_alpha   90.00
_cell.angle_beta   90.00
_cell.angle_gamma   90.00
#
_symmetry.space_group_name_H-M   'P 1'
#
loop_
_entity.id
_entity.type
_entity.pdbx_description
1 polymer ?
#
loop_
_entity_poly.entity_id
_entity_poly.type
_entity_poly.pdbx_seq_one_letter_code
_entity_poly.pdbx_strand_id
1 'polypeptide(L)'
;MHNRLWPVVLAVVALLCSAVLIAGCTGTDRGEEVNETVNETVTETGTMPDGITGTGTVTYIDLEGGFYGIIGDDGEHYLPLDLDEAFERDGLEVRFTLAPADEIVTIQQWGRPVYVVSIEEI
;
A
#
# COMPACT_ATOMS: atom_id res chain seq x y z
N MET A 1 43.45 -24.42 -10.26
CA MET A 1 42.74 -23.19 -9.89
C MET A 1 42.28 -22.53 -11.17
N HIS A 2 40.98 -22.45 -11.41
CA HIS A 2 40.21 -21.55 -12.29
C HIS A 2 38.85 -22.19 -12.57
N ASN A 3 37.82 -21.58 -12.00
CA ASN A 3 36.40 -21.93 -12.06
C ASN A 3 35.83 -21.94 -13.48
N ARG A 4 34.98 -22.93 -13.78
CA ARG A 4 34.04 -22.93 -14.92
C ARG A 4 32.70 -23.61 -14.52
N LEU A 5 32.07 -23.13 -13.45
CA LEU A 5 30.72 -23.53 -13.00
C LEU A 5 29.60 -22.74 -13.70
N TRP A 6 29.79 -22.34 -14.96
CA TRP A 6 28.79 -21.62 -15.75
C TRP A 6 27.80 -22.52 -16.53
N PRO A 7 28.15 -23.72 -17.06
CA PRO A 7 27.22 -24.39 -17.99
C PRO A 7 26.05 -25.10 -17.30
N VAL A 8 26.08 -25.30 -15.98
CA VAL A 8 25.02 -26.03 -15.24
C VAL A 8 23.77 -25.17 -15.02
N VAL A 9 23.92 -23.85 -14.87
CA VAL A 9 22.77 -22.94 -14.65
C VAL A 9 21.93 -22.79 -15.93
N LEU A 10 22.55 -22.97 -17.11
CA LEU A 10 21.87 -22.87 -18.41
C LEU A 10 20.96 -24.08 -18.72
N ALA A 11 21.12 -25.22 -18.04
CA ALA A 11 20.32 -26.43 -18.25
C ALA A 11 18.99 -26.43 -17.46
N VAL A 12 18.85 -25.61 -16.41
CA VAL A 12 17.62 -25.57 -15.59
C VAL A 12 16.53 -24.71 -16.24
N VAL A 13 16.90 -23.74 -17.07
CA VAL A 13 15.96 -22.84 -17.78
C VAL A 13 15.20 -23.55 -18.91
N ALA A 14 15.65 -24.72 -19.36
CA ALA A 14 15.03 -25.44 -20.49
C ALA A 14 13.99 -26.51 -20.09
N LEU A 15 13.76 -26.78 -18.78
CA LEU A 15 12.96 -27.92 -18.31
C LEU A 15 11.59 -27.57 -17.70
N LEU A 16 11.17 -26.30 -17.72
CA LEU A 16 9.84 -25.86 -17.24
C LEU A 16 8.95 -25.30 -18.37
N CYS A 17 9.25 -25.65 -19.63
CA CYS A 17 8.55 -25.15 -20.82
C CYS A 17 7.56 -26.15 -21.45
N SER A 18 6.98 -27.11 -20.73
CA SER A 18 6.07 -28.08 -21.38
C SER A 18 4.96 -28.60 -20.46
N ALA A 19 3.73 -28.43 -20.95
CA ALA A 19 2.44 -28.82 -20.38
C ALA A 19 1.88 -27.79 -19.37
N VAL A 20 0.72 -27.15 -19.58
CA VAL A 20 -0.53 -27.65 -20.13
C VAL A 20 -1.32 -26.49 -20.79
N LEU A 21 -1.65 -26.65 -22.07
CA LEU A 21 -2.68 -25.89 -22.77
C LEU A 21 -4.01 -26.68 -22.71
N ILE A 22 -5.11 -25.93 -22.85
CA ILE A 22 -6.49 -26.34 -23.20
C ILE A 22 -7.46 -26.50 -22.01
N ALA A 23 -8.26 -25.45 -21.78
CA ALA A 23 -9.72 -25.56 -21.72
C ALA A 23 -10.33 -24.16 -21.94
N GLY A 24 -10.81 -23.90 -23.15
CA GLY A 24 -11.78 -22.84 -23.40
C GLY A 24 -13.19 -23.45 -23.39
N CYS A 25 -14.15 -22.74 -22.79
CA CYS A 25 -15.59 -22.84 -23.09
C CYS A 25 -16.21 -21.45 -22.95
N THR A 26 -17.12 -21.17 -23.88
CA THR A 26 -17.79 -19.90 -24.17
C THR A 26 -19.07 -19.69 -23.36
N GLY A 27 -19.53 -18.44 -23.28
CA GLY A 27 -20.89 -18.03 -22.92
C GLY A 27 -20.95 -17.35 -21.55
N THR A 28 -21.71 -16.28 -21.29
CA THR A 28 -22.84 -15.66 -21.99
C THR A 28 -23.15 -14.34 -21.27
N ASP A 29 -23.57 -13.31 -22.03
CA ASP A 29 -24.22 -12.08 -21.54
C ASP A 29 -25.24 -12.28 -20.40
N ARG A 30 -25.28 -11.34 -19.47
CA ARG A 30 -26.45 -10.47 -19.22
C ARG A 30 -26.15 -9.47 -18.11
N GLY A 31 -26.54 -8.22 -18.36
CA GLY A 31 -26.42 -7.12 -17.42
C GLY A 31 -27.36 -7.22 -16.21
N GLU A 32 -27.12 -6.27 -15.31
CA GLU A 32 -28.07 -5.55 -14.46
C GLU A 32 -28.92 -6.36 -13.48
N GLU A 33 -28.60 -6.24 -12.18
CA GLU A 33 -29.53 -5.69 -11.19
C GLU A 33 -28.74 -5.41 -9.90
N VAL A 34 -28.31 -4.15 -9.71
CA VAL A 34 -27.89 -3.67 -8.39
C VAL A 34 -29.17 -3.43 -7.60
N ASN A 35 -29.44 -4.29 -6.63
CA ASN A 35 -30.51 -4.05 -5.68
C ASN A 35 -30.06 -3.00 -4.65
N GLU A 36 -30.17 -1.74 -5.06
CA GLU A 36 -30.28 -0.62 -4.13
C GLU A 36 -31.44 -0.89 -3.17
N THR A 37 -31.09 -1.26 -1.95
CA THR A 37 -31.93 -1.01 -0.77
C THR A 37 -30.99 -0.67 0.37
N VAL A 38 -30.31 0.47 0.22
CA VAL A 38 -29.69 1.14 1.36
C VAL A 38 -30.84 1.79 2.10
N ASN A 39 -31.31 1.12 3.15
CA ASN A 39 -32.29 1.69 4.07
C ASN A 39 -31.57 2.79 4.87
N GLU A 40 -31.67 4.01 4.35
CA GLU A 40 -31.19 5.24 4.94
C GLU A 40 -31.77 5.39 6.35
N THR A 41 -30.96 5.02 7.34
CA THR A 41 -31.03 5.58 8.68
C THR A 41 -29.66 6.19 8.95
N VAL A 42 -29.45 7.31 8.26
CA VAL A 42 -28.31 8.19 8.42
C VAL A 42 -28.31 8.69 9.86
N THR A 43 -27.45 8.09 10.68
CA THR A 43 -26.89 8.75 11.85
C THR A 43 -25.55 9.30 11.39
N GLU A 44 -25.50 10.61 11.16
CA GLU A 44 -24.30 11.35 10.78
C GLU A 44 -23.25 11.27 11.89
N THR A 45 -22.33 10.31 11.76
CA THR A 45 -20.96 10.43 12.23
C THR A 45 -20.08 10.34 11.00
N GLY A 46 -19.34 11.42 10.71
CA GLY A 46 -18.47 11.56 9.53
C GLY A 46 -17.59 10.33 9.32
N THR A 47 -18.05 9.44 8.45
CA THR A 47 -17.40 8.19 8.11
C THR A 47 -16.82 8.40 6.73
N MET A 48 -15.53 8.71 6.67
CA MET A 48 -14.77 8.43 5.46
C MET A 48 -14.64 6.91 5.40
N PRO A 49 -15.22 6.23 4.40
CA PRO A 49 -15.37 4.78 4.41
C PRO A 49 -14.03 4.03 4.50
N ASP A 50 -12.91 4.68 4.14
CA ASP A 50 -11.57 4.09 4.12
C ASP A 50 -10.55 4.86 4.98
N GLY A 51 -11.00 5.70 5.90
CA GLY A 51 -10.11 6.43 6.82
C GLY A 51 -9.34 5.47 7.74
N ILE A 52 -8.02 5.60 7.77
CA ILE A 52 -7.13 4.80 8.63
C ILE A 52 -6.84 5.61 9.88
N THR A 53 -7.20 5.11 11.06
CA THR A 53 -6.87 5.75 12.34
C THR A 53 -5.95 4.86 13.14
N GLY A 54 -4.94 5.44 13.78
CA GLY A 54 -3.97 4.69 14.55
C GLY A 54 -2.97 5.56 15.31
N THR A 55 -1.97 4.89 15.85
CA THR A 55 -0.78 5.48 16.46
C THR A 55 0.46 4.92 15.77
N GLY A 56 1.56 5.64 15.86
CA GLY A 56 2.83 5.21 15.28
C GLY A 56 3.95 6.19 15.55
N THR A 57 5.08 5.95 14.90
CA THR A 57 6.28 6.77 15.03
C THR A 57 6.64 7.41 13.69
N VAL A 58 6.79 8.74 13.68
CA VAL A 58 7.40 9.45 12.54
C VAL A 58 8.88 9.08 12.49
N THR A 59 9.32 8.58 11.34
CA THR A 59 10.67 8.07 11.12
C THR A 59 11.27 8.73 9.90
N TYR A 60 12.53 9.17 9.99
CA TYR A 60 13.29 9.59 8.82
C TYR A 60 13.80 8.37 8.04
N ILE A 61 13.51 8.31 6.75
CA ILE A 61 13.94 7.25 5.84
C ILE A 61 14.97 7.81 4.86
N ASP A 62 16.19 7.28 4.92
CA ASP A 62 17.31 7.67 4.04
C ASP A 62 17.24 6.93 2.68
N LEU A 63 16.17 7.15 1.93
CA LEU A 63 15.99 6.67 0.56
C LEU A 63 15.70 7.86 -0.37
N GLU A 64 16.24 7.81 -1.59
CA GLU A 64 15.99 8.79 -2.65
C GLU A 64 16.20 10.28 -2.27
N GLY A 65 17.10 10.56 -1.33
CA GLY A 65 17.36 11.92 -0.85
C GLY A 65 16.71 12.26 0.49
N GLY A 66 16.01 11.30 1.10
CA GLY A 66 15.46 11.44 2.44
C GLY A 66 14.00 11.89 2.44
N PHE A 67 13.18 11.26 3.28
CA PHE A 67 11.81 11.69 3.55
C PHE A 67 11.36 11.21 4.94
N TYR A 68 10.26 11.76 5.43
CA TYR A 68 9.61 11.30 6.66
C TYR A 68 8.41 10.40 6.33
N GLY A 69 8.34 9.26 7.02
CA GLY A 69 7.22 8.32 6.97
C GLY A 69 6.68 8.04 8.36
N ILE A 70 5.52 7.39 8.45
CA ILE A 70 4.95 6.94 9.72
C ILE A 70 4.97 5.42 9.73
N ILE A 71 5.63 4.83 10.73
CA ILE A 71 5.55 3.40 11.02
C ILE A 71 4.44 3.25 12.05
N GLY A 72 3.32 2.66 11.65
CA GLY A 72 2.20 2.41 12.55
C GLY A 72 2.54 1.35 13.59
N ASP A 73 1.87 1.42 14.74
CA ASP A 73 1.99 0.38 15.77
C ASP A 73 1.42 -0.98 15.32
N ASP A 74 0.64 -0.97 14.23
CA ASP A 74 0.20 -2.14 13.47
C ASP A 74 1.32 -2.78 12.62
N GLY A 75 2.47 -2.11 12.49
CA GLY A 75 3.59 -2.52 11.65
C GLY A 75 3.48 -2.09 10.19
N GLU A 76 2.41 -1.40 9.80
CA GLU A 76 2.25 -0.87 8.45
C GLU A 76 3.07 0.40 8.28
N HIS A 77 3.50 0.65 7.04
CA HIS A 77 4.26 1.84 6.69
C HIS A 77 3.36 2.78 5.90
N TYR A 78 3.22 4.00 6.38
CA TYR A 78 2.45 5.05 5.73
C TYR A 78 3.41 6.12 5.20
N LEU A 79 3.26 6.48 3.93
CA LEU A 79 3.99 7.55 3.26
C LEU A 79 3.07 8.77 3.16
N PRO A 80 3.15 9.74 4.08
CA PRO A 80 2.33 10.93 4.02
C PRO A 80 2.80 11.81 2.87
N LEU A 81 1.86 12.24 2.02
CA LEU A 81 2.13 13.12 0.89
C LEU A 81 2.13 14.61 1.29
N ASP A 82 1.62 14.92 2.48
CA ASP A 82 1.37 16.26 3.00
C ASP A 82 1.63 16.36 4.53
N LEU A 83 2.71 15.72 5.01
CA LEU A 83 3.12 15.87 6.41
C LEU A 83 3.54 17.31 6.70
N ASP A 84 2.98 17.90 7.76
CA ASP A 84 3.38 19.24 8.21
C ASP A 84 4.80 19.20 8.82
N GLU A 85 5.62 20.21 8.51
CA GLU A 85 7.01 20.34 8.97
C GLU A 85 7.15 20.24 10.50
N ALA A 86 6.13 20.60 11.29
CA ALA A 86 6.14 20.47 12.74
C ALA A 86 6.24 19.00 13.21
N PHE A 87 5.82 18.06 12.37
CA PHE A 87 5.85 16.63 12.64
C PHE A 87 7.04 15.92 12.00
N GLU A 88 7.87 16.61 11.19
CA GLU A 88 9.11 16.10 10.60
C GLU A 88 10.24 15.97 11.65
N ARG A 89 9.99 15.15 12.68
CA ARG A 89 10.91 14.84 13.76
C ARG A 89 11.07 13.34 13.86
N ASP A 90 12.29 12.86 13.66
CA ASP A 90 12.60 11.45 13.81
C ASP A 90 12.33 10.97 15.25
N GLY A 91 11.60 9.85 15.37
CA GLY A 91 11.21 9.26 16.64
C GLY A 91 9.97 9.90 17.31
N LEU A 92 9.25 10.79 16.62
CA LEU A 92 8.04 11.41 17.16
C LEU A 92 6.86 10.43 17.21
N GLU A 93 6.35 10.16 18.41
CA GLU A 93 5.12 9.38 18.59
C GLU A 93 3.89 10.23 18.27
N VAL A 94 2.98 9.69 17.46
CA VAL A 94 1.79 10.41 16.97
C VAL A 94 0.54 9.55 17.03
N ARG A 95 -0.61 10.22 17.17
CA ARG A 95 -1.92 9.68 16.79
C ARG A 95 -2.36 10.33 15.49
N PHE A 96 -2.93 9.54 14.58
CA PHE A 96 -3.31 10.02 13.26
C PHE A 96 -4.68 9.52 12.79
N THR A 97 -5.23 10.27 11.83
CA THR A 97 -6.22 9.80 10.86
C THR A 97 -5.67 10.10 9.47
N LEU A 98 -5.69 9.11 8.59
CA LEU A 98 -5.10 9.15 7.25
C LEU A 98 -6.15 8.77 6.21
N ALA A 99 -6.08 9.40 5.04
CA ALA A 99 -6.87 9.03 3.87
C ALA A 99 -5.95 8.33 2.85
N PRO A 100 -6.28 7.10 2.40
CA PRO A 100 -5.49 6.42 1.37
C PRO A 100 -5.41 7.21 0.06
N ALA A 101 -4.23 7.21 -0.56
CA ALA A 101 -4.00 7.78 -1.88
C ALA A 101 -3.62 6.66 -2.88
N ASP A 102 -4.49 5.65 -3.00
CA ASP A 102 -4.18 4.38 -3.71
C ASP A 102 -3.90 4.55 -5.21
N GLU A 103 -4.30 5.66 -5.82
CA GLU A 103 -4.00 5.99 -7.23
C GLU A 103 -2.64 6.66 -7.43
N ILE A 104 -1.93 6.99 -6.34
CA ILE A 104 -0.64 7.67 -6.39
C ILE A 104 0.48 6.63 -6.36
N VAL A 105 1.37 6.72 -7.34
CA VAL A 105 2.64 5.98 -7.35
C VAL A 105 3.75 6.95 -7.01
N THR A 106 4.56 6.61 -6.02
CA THR A 106 5.65 7.47 -5.53
C THR A 106 7.00 6.93 -5.97
N ILE A 107 8.00 7.81 -6.09
CA ILE A 107 9.36 7.37 -6.38
C ILE A 107 9.94 6.59 -5.19
N GLN A 108 9.50 6.91 -3.95
CA GLN A 108 10.04 6.32 -2.72
C GLN A 108 9.88 4.80 -2.68
N GLN A 109 8.87 4.26 -3.38
CA GLN A 109 8.57 2.83 -3.43
C GLN A 109 8.55 2.19 -2.03
N TRP A 110 8.11 2.97 -1.03
CA TRP A 110 8.09 2.62 0.38
C TRP A 110 6.78 3.12 0.99
N GLY A 111 6.12 2.23 1.74
CA GLY A 111 4.86 2.52 2.42
C GLY A 111 3.66 2.71 1.49
N ARG A 112 2.47 2.78 2.09
CA ARG A 112 1.23 3.15 1.41
C ARG A 112 1.12 4.67 1.34
N PRO A 113 0.98 5.27 0.15
CA PRO A 113 0.73 6.70 0.02
C PRO A 113 -0.58 7.11 0.71
N VAL A 114 -0.53 8.16 1.52
CA VAL A 114 -1.68 8.67 2.28
C VAL A 114 -1.67 10.20 2.35
N TYR A 115 -2.85 10.78 2.55
CA TYR A 115 -3.02 12.17 2.98
C TYR A 115 -3.32 12.25 4.48
N VAL A 116 -2.78 13.25 5.16
CA VAL A 116 -3.01 13.48 6.59
C VAL A 116 -4.33 14.20 6.80
N VAL A 117 -5.29 13.53 7.44
CA VAL A 117 -6.58 14.14 7.82
C VAL A 117 -6.44 14.84 9.17
N SER A 118 -5.79 14.17 10.12
CA SER A 118 -5.47 14.73 11.44
C SER A 118 -4.22 14.05 11.99
N ILE A 119 -3.35 14.80 12.65
CA ILE A 119 -2.19 14.26 13.34
C ILE A 119 -1.89 15.09 14.60
N GLU A 120 -1.53 14.41 15.68
CA GLU A 120 -1.17 15.02 16.97
C GLU A 120 -0.03 14.23 17.63
N GLU A 121 0.87 14.92 18.32
CA GLU A 121 1.91 14.33 19.18
C GLU A 121 1.26 13.76 20.45
N ILE A 122 1.75 12.60 20.93
CA ILE A 122 1.20 11.90 22.10
C ILE A 122 2.22 11.71 23.24
#